data_AF-A0A6V7HWF3-F1
#
_entry.id   AF-A0A6V7HWF3-F1
#
_cell.length_a   1.000
_cell.length_b   1.000
_cell.length_c   1.000
_cell.angle_alpha   90.00
_cell.angle_beta   90.00
_cell.angle_gamma   90.00
#
_symmetry.space_group_name_H-M   'P 1'
#
loop_
_entity.id
_entity.type
_entity.pdbx_description
1 polymer ?
#
loop_
_entity_poly.entity_id
_entity_poly.type
_entity_poly.pdbx_seq_one_letter_code
_entity_poly.pdbx_strand_id
1 'polypeptide(L)'
;NPDSVRLDNKVTRLQKTYNEITRSSPITRINYDIKKIIEPWLKQTGYPLLNVTKDYKTGIVTITQSDAVDPESKNRWTIPITYATSSQSDISNATITNWLHSSHKSLQLFGVSKDDWIILNPQMH
;
A
#
# COMPACT_ATOMS: atom_id res chain seq x y z
N ASN A 1 -24.92 14.16 3.18
CA ASN A 1 -24.40 14.74 1.93
C ASN A 1 -24.50 13.67 0.82
N PRO A 2 -25.20 13.93 -0.30
CA PRO A 2 -25.34 13.01 -1.44
C PRO A 2 -24.02 12.43 -2.00
N ASP A 3 -22.91 13.17 -1.93
CA ASP A 3 -21.61 12.67 -2.42
C ASP A 3 -21.06 11.50 -1.58
N SER A 4 -21.27 11.53 -0.26
CA SER A 4 -20.91 10.42 0.63
C SER A 4 -21.68 9.15 0.27
N VAL A 5 -22.98 9.27 0.00
CA VAL A 5 -23.85 8.14 -0.38
C VAL A 5 -23.39 7.53 -1.71
N ARG A 6 -23.00 8.37 -2.68
CA ARG A 6 -22.48 7.90 -3.97
C ARG A 6 -21.15 7.16 -3.83
N LEU A 7 -20.28 7.61 -2.93
CA LEU A 7 -18.98 7.01 -2.65
C LEU A 7 -19.12 5.67 -1.91
N ASP A 8 -19.99 5.62 -0.89
CA ASP A 8 -20.30 4.39 -0.15
C ASP A 8 -20.88 3.30 -1.08
N ASN A 9 -21.72 3.70 -2.05
CA ASN A 9 -22.25 2.78 -3.07
C ASN A 9 -21.14 2.21 -3.97
N LYS A 10 -20.13 3.01 -4.34
CA LYS A 10 -18.98 2.53 -5.14
C LYS A 10 -18.12 1.56 -4.33
N VAL A 11 -17.79 1.88 -3.08
CA VAL A 11 -17.00 1.02 -2.19
C VAL A 11 -17.72 -0.31 -1.94
N THR A 12 -19.03 -0.27 -1.73
CA THR A 12 -19.86 -1.48 -1.55
C THR A 12 -19.82 -2.37 -2.80
N ARG A 13 -19.89 -1.79 -4.00
CA ARG A 13 -19.77 -2.54 -5.26
C ARG A 13 -18.40 -3.20 -5.39
N LEU A 14 -17.32 -2.48 -5.08
CA LEU A 14 -15.96 -3.03 -5.12
C LEU A 14 -15.80 -4.21 -4.15
N GLN A 15 -16.29 -4.10 -2.92
CA GLN A 15 -16.25 -5.20 -1.95
C GLN A 15 -17.06 -6.40 -2.46
N LYS A 16 -18.23 -6.17 -3.05
CA LYS A 16 -19.06 -7.24 -3.60
C LYS A 16 -18.32 -8.01 -4.70
N THR A 17 -17.75 -7.30 -5.68
CA THR A 17 -16.98 -7.92 -6.77
C THR A 17 -15.76 -8.69 -6.25
N TYR A 18 -15.03 -8.14 -5.27
CA TYR A 18 -13.91 -8.83 -4.64
C TYR A 18 -14.35 -10.14 -3.96
N ASN A 19 -15.47 -10.11 -3.23
CA ASN A 19 -16.04 -11.29 -2.56
C ASN A 19 -16.58 -12.33 -3.55
N GLU A 20 -16.95 -11.94 -4.77
CA GLU A 20 -17.37 -12.85 -5.83
C GLU A 20 -16.17 -13.57 -6.45
N ILE A 21 -15.11 -12.82 -6.80
CA ILE A 21 -13.87 -13.37 -7.40
C ILE A 21 -13.18 -14.34 -6.43
N THR A 22 -13.09 -13.98 -5.15
CA THR A 22 -12.43 -14.82 -4.13
C THR A 22 -13.19 -16.09 -3.80
N ARG A 23 -14.52 -16.11 -3.93
CA ARG A 23 -15.33 -17.33 -3.77
C ARG A 23 -15.05 -18.37 -4.85
N SER A 24 -14.65 -17.93 -6.04
CA SER A 24 -14.39 -18.79 -7.19
C SER A 24 -12.94 -19.29 -7.29
N SER A 25 -12.03 -18.83 -6.41
CA SER A 25 -10.61 -19.18 -6.45
C SER A 25 -10.21 -20.14 -5.31
N PRO A 26 -9.55 -21.29 -5.59
CA PRO A 26 -9.16 -22.24 -4.54
C PRO A 26 -7.95 -21.81 -3.70
N ILE A 27 -7.13 -20.84 -4.14
CA ILE A 27 -5.72 -20.76 -3.69
C ILE A 27 -5.43 -19.69 -2.63
N THR A 28 -6.29 -18.70 -2.36
CA THR A 28 -6.07 -17.81 -1.20
C THR A 28 -7.36 -17.16 -0.69
N ARG A 29 -7.80 -17.57 0.50
CA ARG A 29 -8.88 -16.94 1.29
C ARG A 29 -8.39 -15.73 2.09
N ILE A 30 -7.57 -14.86 1.50
CA ILE A 30 -7.33 -13.57 2.14
C ILE A 30 -8.61 -12.78 1.94
N ASN A 31 -9.30 -12.40 3.03
CA ASN A 31 -10.49 -11.58 2.96
C ASN A 31 -10.09 -10.14 3.24
N TYR A 32 -9.78 -9.37 2.20
CA TYR A 32 -9.54 -7.95 2.36
C TYR A 32 -10.85 -7.22 2.63
N ASP A 33 -10.88 -6.48 3.72
CA ASP A 33 -11.90 -5.46 3.98
C ASP A 33 -11.54 -4.21 3.17
N ILE A 34 -12.00 -4.19 1.91
CA ILE A 34 -11.76 -3.11 0.95
C ILE A 34 -12.26 -1.78 1.50
N LYS A 35 -13.35 -1.80 2.27
CA LYS A 35 -13.88 -0.61 2.92
C LYS A 35 -12.84 -0.03 3.90
N LYS A 36 -12.25 -0.85 4.76
CA LYS A 36 -11.18 -0.38 5.68
C LYS A 36 -9.92 0.10 4.96
N ILE A 37 -9.62 -0.46 3.79
CA ILE A 37 -8.47 -0.01 2.99
C ILE A 37 -8.75 1.37 2.41
N ILE A 38 -9.93 1.61 1.85
CA ILE A 38 -10.25 2.81 1.07
C ILE A 38 -10.79 3.98 1.92
N GLU A 39 -11.46 3.71 3.04
CA GLU A 39 -12.02 4.77 3.90
C GLU A 39 -11.00 5.83 4.32
N PRO A 40 -9.77 5.48 4.76
CA PRO A 40 -8.75 6.47 5.09
C PRO A 40 -8.37 7.38 3.92
N TRP A 41 -8.36 6.87 2.68
CA TRP A 41 -8.06 7.66 1.48
C TRP A 41 -9.16 8.65 1.12
N LEU A 42 -10.39 8.41 1.59
CA LEU A 42 -11.57 9.19 1.23
C LEU A 42 -12.00 10.17 2.32
N LYS A 43 -11.75 9.83 3.58
CA LYS A 43 -12.27 10.55 4.75
C LYS A 43 -11.19 11.32 5.51
N GLN A 44 -9.93 10.89 5.46
CA GLN A 44 -8.85 11.65 6.09
C GLN A 44 -8.44 12.81 5.18
N THR A 45 -8.10 13.94 5.77
CA THR A 45 -7.40 15.01 5.08
C THR A 45 -5.95 14.60 4.79
N GLY A 46 -5.37 15.10 3.71
CA GLY A 46 -4.00 14.78 3.33
C GLY A 46 -3.86 13.44 2.58
N TYR A 47 -2.62 12.97 2.48
CA TYR A 47 -2.24 11.76 1.76
C TYR A 47 -0.93 11.21 2.33
N PRO A 48 -0.63 9.91 2.15
CA PRO A 48 0.57 9.33 2.72
C PRO A 48 1.83 9.85 2.03
N LEU A 49 2.76 10.35 2.83
CA LEU A 49 4.16 10.51 2.46
C LEU A 49 4.93 9.28 2.94
N LEU A 50 5.61 8.60 2.01
CA LEU A 50 6.46 7.45 2.32
C LEU A 50 7.91 7.88 2.42
N ASN A 51 8.49 7.75 3.61
CA ASN A 51 9.92 7.91 3.81
C ASN A 51 10.61 6.54 3.74
N VAL A 52 11.64 6.43 2.91
CA VAL A 52 12.32 5.17 2.62
C VAL A 52 13.77 5.29 3.06
N THR A 53 14.17 4.47 4.02
CA THR A 53 15.54 4.42 4.54
C THR A 53 16.13 3.05 4.27
N LYS A 54 17.26 3.00 3.58
CA LYS A 54 18.00 1.76 3.36
C LYS A 54 19.27 1.73 4.21
N ASP A 55 19.48 0.65 4.93
CA ASP A 55 20.77 0.37 5.55
C ASP A 55 21.64 -0.42 4.55
N TYR A 56 22.65 0.25 3.99
CA TYR A 56 23.58 -0.36 3.03
C TYR A 56 24.54 -1.38 3.66
N LYS A 57 24.65 -1.46 4.99
CA LYS A 57 25.44 -2.50 5.67
C LYS A 57 24.68 -3.81 5.80
N THR A 58 23.36 -3.77 6.00
CA THR A 58 22.52 -4.96 6.22
C THR A 58 21.65 -5.31 5.01
N GLY A 59 21.35 -4.34 4.14
CA GLY A 59 20.39 -4.48 3.03
C GLY A 59 18.93 -4.27 3.45
N ILE A 60 18.66 -3.98 4.73
CA ILE A 60 17.29 -3.78 5.24
C ILE A 60 16.77 -2.44 4.76
N VAL A 61 15.57 -2.43 4.18
CA VAL A 61 14.85 -1.21 3.81
C VAL A 61 13.69 -1.00 4.78
N THR A 62 13.64 0.17 5.40
CA THR A 62 12.53 0.60 6.27
C THR A 62 11.71 1.65 5.55
N ILE A 63 10.42 1.38 5.37
CA ILE A 63 9.44 2.29 4.78
C ILE A 63 8.56 2.80 5.91
N THR A 64 8.41 4.11 6.04
CA THR A 64 7.61 4.73 7.10
C THR A 64 6.59 5.68 6.47
N GLN A 65 5.33 5.63 6.92
CA GLN A 65 4.29 6.57 6.51
C GLN A 65 4.11 7.72 7.50
N SER A 66 3.86 8.89 6.95
CA SER A 66 3.35 10.08 7.65
C SER A 66 2.31 10.77 6.76
N ASP A 67 1.54 11.70 7.34
CA ASP A 67 0.67 12.57 6.56
C ASP A 67 1.49 13.70 5.94
N ALA A 68 1.33 13.92 4.63
CA ALA A 68 2.04 14.94 3.87
C ALA A 68 1.58 16.38 4.19
N VAL A 69 0.36 16.54 4.71
CA VAL A 69 -0.23 17.86 5.02
C VAL A 69 0.02 18.24 6.48
N ASP A 70 -0.13 17.29 7.40
CA ASP A 70 0.11 17.49 8.83
C ASP A 70 0.99 16.37 9.40
N PRO A 71 2.31 16.58 9.53
CA PRO A 71 3.24 15.55 10.02
C PRO A 71 2.94 15.02 11.43
N GLU A 72 2.22 15.78 12.26
CA GLU A 72 1.82 15.38 13.63
C GLU A 72 0.52 14.57 13.65
N SER A 73 -0.19 14.54 12.51
CA SER A 73 -1.40 13.75 12.34
C SER A 73 -1.15 12.26 12.57
N LYS A 74 -2.16 11.60 13.14
CA LYS A 74 -2.19 10.13 13.29
C LYS A 74 -2.82 9.43 12.09
N ASN A 75 -3.12 10.17 11.02
CA ASN A 75 -3.63 9.62 9.77
C ASN A 75 -2.68 8.53 9.25
N ARG A 76 -3.28 7.39 8.89
CA ARG A 76 -2.55 6.25 8.34
C ARG A 76 -3.39 5.61 7.25
N TRP A 77 -2.71 5.05 6.27
CA TRP A 77 -3.32 4.41 5.12
C TRP A 77 -2.85 2.96 5.04
N THR A 78 -3.69 2.09 4.47
CA THR A 78 -3.23 0.79 4.01
C THR A 78 -2.77 0.96 2.56
N ILE A 79 -1.47 0.77 2.33
CA ILE A 79 -0.80 1.11 1.07
C ILE A 79 -0.18 -0.15 0.48
N PRO A 80 -0.55 -0.57 -0.74
CA PRO A 80 0.18 -1.60 -1.46
C PRO A 80 1.55 -1.06 -1.85
N ILE A 81 2.61 -1.76 -1.45
CA ILE A 81 3.98 -1.38 -1.74
C ILE A 81 4.49 -2.24 -2.89
N THR A 82 4.77 -1.58 -4.01
CA THR A 82 5.57 -2.12 -5.11
C THR A 82 6.91 -1.39 -5.16
N TYR A 83 7.96 -2.07 -5.59
CA TYR A 83 9.28 -1.45 -5.73
C TYR A 83 10.07 -2.10 -6.86
N ALA A 84 11.02 -1.35 -7.40
CA ALA A 84 12.05 -1.81 -8.33
C ALA A 84 13.42 -1.68 -7.67
N THR A 85 14.36 -2.54 -8.05
CA THR A 85 15.77 -2.41 -7.69
C THR A 85 16.62 -2.25 -8.96
N SER A 86 17.89 -1.86 -8.83
CA SER A 86 18.83 -1.86 -9.98
C SER A 86 18.96 -3.22 -10.64
N SER A 87 19.02 -4.28 -9.85
CA SER A 87 19.12 -5.65 -10.34
C SER A 87 17.81 -6.19 -10.91
N GLN A 88 16.67 -5.68 -10.44
CA GLN A 88 15.34 -6.10 -10.85
C GLN A 88 14.47 -4.86 -11.13
N SER A 89 14.72 -4.26 -12.29
CA SER A 89 14.05 -3.04 -12.73
C SER A 89 12.71 -3.28 -13.44
N ASP A 90 12.50 -4.50 -13.97
CA ASP A 90 11.22 -4.87 -14.60
C ASP A 90 10.19 -5.27 -13.55
N ILE A 91 9.17 -4.43 -13.42
CA ILE A 91 8.04 -4.58 -12.48
C ILE A 91 6.71 -4.79 -13.21
N SER A 92 6.73 -5.06 -14.52
CA SER A 92 5.52 -5.27 -15.33
C SER A 92 4.63 -6.38 -14.77
N ASN A 93 5.24 -7.37 -14.12
CA ASN A 93 4.58 -8.48 -13.45
C ASN A 93 4.72 -8.43 -11.91
N ALA A 94 4.97 -7.25 -11.34
CA ALA A 94 5.15 -7.13 -9.89
C ALA A 94 3.86 -7.48 -9.16
N THR A 95 3.82 -8.67 -8.57
CA THR A 95 2.75 -9.06 -7.65
C THR A 95 2.86 -8.22 -6.38
N ILE A 96 1.78 -7.56 -5.99
CA ILE A 96 1.69 -6.82 -4.72
C ILE A 96 1.71 -7.85 -3.59
N THR A 97 2.89 -8.11 -3.04
CA THR A 97 3.08 -8.99 -1.88
C THR A 97 3.23 -8.22 -0.57
N ASN A 98 3.62 -6.94 -0.66
CA ASN A 98 3.94 -6.12 0.50
C ASN A 98 2.85 -5.07 0.73
N TRP A 99 2.27 -5.07 1.93
CA TRP A 99 1.25 -4.11 2.33
C TRP A 99 1.73 -3.37 3.58
N LEU A 100 1.82 -2.05 3.52
CA LEU A 100 1.96 -1.21 4.69
C LEU A 100 0.56 -0.94 5.24
N HIS A 101 0.14 -1.72 6.24
CA HIS A 101 -1.19 -1.59 6.84
C HIS A 101 -1.34 -0.32 7.67
N SER A 102 -2.54 0.26 7.70
CA SER A 102 -2.84 1.47 8.50
C SER A 102 -2.65 1.28 10.01
N SER A 103 -2.66 0.04 10.51
CA SER A 103 -2.32 -0.27 11.90
C SER A 103 -0.83 -0.03 12.22
N HIS A 104 0.04 -0.03 11.21
CA HIS A 104 1.48 0.10 11.35
C HIS A 104 1.99 1.41 10.73
N LYS A 105 2.91 2.09 11.44
CA LYS A 105 3.58 3.28 10.91
C LYS A 105 4.67 2.91 9.90
N SER A 106 5.25 1.71 9.99
CA SER A 106 6.35 1.29 9.15
C SER A 106 6.24 -0.16 8.70
N LEU A 107 6.96 -0.46 7.62
CA LEU A 107 7.17 -1.79 7.03
C LEU A 107 8.66 -1.97 6.79
N GLN A 108 9.19 -3.16 7.08
CA GLN A 108 10.56 -3.53 6.74
C GLN A 108 10.56 -4.53 5.59
N LEU A 109 11.40 -4.27 4.59
CA LEU A 109 11.68 -5.18 3.49
C LEU A 109 13.07 -5.80 3.70
N PHE A 110 13.14 -7.10 3.49
CA PHE A 110 14.36 -7.90 3.62
C PHE A 110 14.74 -8.48 2.25
N GLY A 111 16.02 -8.81 2.07
CA GLY A 111 16.51 -9.46 0.85
C GLY A 111 16.84 -8.50 -0.30
N VAL A 112 16.79 -7.18 -0.10
CA VAL A 112 17.31 -6.21 -1.07
C VAL A 112 18.84 -6.22 -0.99
N SER A 113 19.51 -6.39 -2.13
CA SER A 113 20.98 -6.37 -2.19
C SER A 113 21.52 -5.05 -1.66
N LYS A 114 22.66 -5.06 -0.96
CA LYS A 114 23.29 -3.86 -0.39
C LYS A 114 23.66 -2.86 -1.48
N ASP A 115 24.15 -3.34 -2.62
CA ASP A 115 24.62 -2.50 -3.72
C ASP A 115 23.50 -1.95 -4.61
N ASP A 116 22.26 -2.42 -4.41
CA ASP A 116 21.15 -2.00 -5.24
C ASP A 116 20.54 -0.65 -4.83
N TRP A 117 20.07 0.16 -5.78
CA TRP A 117 19.10 1.20 -5.44
C TRP A 117 17.70 0.60 -5.29
N ILE A 118 16.79 1.30 -4.60
CA ILE A 118 15.38 0.93 -4.52
C ILE A 118 14.50 2.14 -4.86
N ILE A 119 13.53 1.94 -5.74
CA ILE A 119 12.49 2.94 -6.07
C ILE A 119 11.14 2.33 -5.70
N LEU A 120 10.34 3.04 -4.92
CA LEU A 120 8.98 2.64 -4.57
C LEU A 120 7.99 3.17 -5.61
N ASN A 121 6.92 2.40 -5.79
CA ASN A 121 5.80 2.66 -6.68
C ASN A 121 6.22 3.16 -8.09
N PRO A 122 7.06 2.41 -8.81
CA PRO A 122 7.68 2.92 -10.04
C PRO A 122 6.71 2.98 -11.24
N GLN A 123 5.48 2.46 -11.09
CA GLN A 123 4.43 2.52 -12.10
C GLN A 123 3.66 3.84 -12.12
N MET A 124 3.81 4.68 -11.09
CA MET A 124 3.28 6.05 -11.12
C MET A 124 4.33 6.96 -11.76
N HIS A 125 4.28 7.04 -13.09
CA HIS A 125 4.99 8.04 -13.87
C HIS A 125 4.07 8.66 -14.91
#